data_AF-O49305-F1
#
_entry.id   AF-O49305-F1
#
_cell.length_a   1.000
_cell.length_b   1.000
_cell.length_c   1.000
_cell.angle_alpha   90.00
_cell.angle_beta   90.00
_cell.angle_gamma   90.00
#
_symmetry.space_group_name_H-M   'P 1'
#
loop_
_entity.id
_entity.type
_entity.pdbx_description
1 polymer ?
#
loop_
_entity_poly.entity_id
_entity_poly.type
_entity_poly.pdbx_seq_one_letter_code
_entity_poly.pdbx_strand_id
1 'polypeptide(L)'
;MAGVQTLELEIQVNMTAERFFKTFKKKEGNFTDKTEAVYVHRDDPTSNSSIQIWNFIVDGKMEQIKEKIDVDEENKSVSFLALEGDVLKQYKSYKITLDVVPKDHKVCIAKWTWEYEKLNDDVPPPTRYTAFVEDYTRDLETRLLSES
;
A
#
# COMPACT_ATOMS: atom_id res chain seq x y z
N MET A 1 -19.36 9.55 17.15
CA MET A 1 -18.46 9.54 15.99
C MET A 1 -17.11 9.02 16.47
N ALA A 2 -16.78 7.78 16.11
CA ALA A 2 -15.45 7.24 16.38
C ALA A 2 -14.40 8.07 15.61
N GLY A 3 -13.33 8.45 16.30
CA GLY A 3 -12.18 9.13 15.68
C GLY A 3 -11.39 8.20 14.75
N VAL A 4 -10.18 8.64 14.39
CA VAL A 4 -9.25 7.80 13.62
C VAL A 4 -8.97 6.51 14.38
N GLN A 5 -9.14 5.39 13.69
CA GLN A 5 -8.84 4.04 14.15
C GLN A 5 -7.61 3.52 13.42
N THR A 6 -6.94 2.57 14.07
CA THR A 6 -5.72 1.94 13.54
C THR A 6 -5.91 0.43 13.41
N LEU A 7 -5.37 -0.15 12.34
CA LEU A 7 -5.26 -1.59 12.12
C LEU A 7 -3.86 -1.89 11.60
N GLU A 8 -3.23 -2.98 12.05
CA GLU A 8 -1.87 -3.35 11.67
C GLU A 8 -1.84 -4.77 11.09
N LEU A 9 -0.93 -5.00 10.15
CA LEU A 9 -0.61 -6.30 9.55
C LEU A 9 0.90 -6.41 9.37
N GLU A 10 1.49 -7.49 9.84
CA GLU A 10 2.92 -7.77 9.65
C GLU A 10 3.11 -9.01 8.77
N ILE A 11 3.91 -8.87 7.71
CA ILE A 11 4.19 -9.94 6.76
C ILE A 11 5.69 -10.14 6.68
N GLN A 12 6.15 -11.35 7.01
CA GLN A 12 7.55 -11.72 6.74
C GLN A 12 7.75 -11.93 5.24
N VAL A 13 8.75 -11.25 4.69
CA VAL A 13 9.17 -11.32 3.29
C VAL A 13 10.61 -11.85 3.23
N ASN A 14 10.86 -12.85 2.39
CA ASN A 14 12.15 -13.53 2.26
C ASN A 14 13.13 -12.80 1.33
N MET A 15 13.32 -11.50 1.55
CA MET A 15 14.38 -10.72 0.91
C MET A 15 14.88 -9.61 1.82
N THR A 16 15.95 -8.92 1.42
CA THR A 16 16.45 -7.76 2.16
C THR A 16 15.42 -6.63 2.17
N ALA A 17 15.40 -5.86 3.26
CA ALA A 17 14.56 -4.67 3.36
C ALA A 17 14.80 -3.70 2.19
N GLU A 18 16.06 -3.53 1.78
CA GLU A 18 16.43 -2.69 0.64
C GLU A 18 15.82 -3.19 -0.68
N ARG A 19 15.87 -4.50 -0.95
CA ARG A 19 15.32 -5.06 -2.19
C ARG A 19 13.81 -4.83 -2.27
N PHE A 20 13.10 -5.11 -1.17
CA PHE A 20 11.65 -4.97 -1.13
C PHE A 20 11.22 -3.49 -1.19
N PHE A 21 11.86 -2.62 -0.40
CA PHE A 21 11.55 -1.19 -0.36
C PHE A 21 11.75 -0.49 -1.71
N LYS A 22 12.83 -0.83 -2.42
CA LYS A 22 13.18 -0.22 -3.71
C LYS A 22 12.08 -0.40 -4.77
N THR A 23 11.25 -1.42 -4.66
CA THR A 23 10.11 -1.67 -5.56
C THR A 23 9.08 -0.54 -5.51
N PHE A 24 8.87 0.07 -4.35
CA PHE A 24 7.89 1.16 -4.19
C PHE A 24 8.44 2.52 -4.63
N LYS A 25 9.76 2.74 -4.53
CA LYS A 25 10.44 3.96 -5.02
C LYS A 25 10.31 4.15 -6.53
N LYS A 26 10.32 3.04 -7.28
CA LYS A 26 10.21 3.01 -8.74
C LYS A 26 8.95 2.27 -9.19
N LYS A 27 7.78 2.62 -8.64
CA LYS A 27 6.55 2.05 -9.18
C LYS A 27 6.39 2.44 -10.64
N GLU A 28 6.66 1.49 -11.52
CA GLU A 28 6.43 1.53 -12.96
C GLU A 28 5.60 0.29 -13.31
N GLY A 29 4.35 0.49 -13.74
CA GLY A 29 3.46 -0.59 -14.13
C GLY A 29 2.76 -1.34 -12.98
N ASN A 30 2.29 -2.55 -13.30
CA ASN A 30 1.49 -3.39 -12.41
C ASN A 30 2.39 -4.29 -11.58
N PHE A 31 2.13 -4.36 -10.28
CA PHE A 31 2.89 -5.23 -9.39
C PHE A 31 2.33 -6.64 -9.29
N THR A 32 1.02 -6.79 -9.56
CA THR A 32 0.28 -8.05 -9.48
C THR A 32 -0.80 -8.08 -10.57
N ASP A 33 -1.30 -9.27 -10.89
CA ASP A 33 -2.42 -9.45 -11.82
C ASP A 33 -3.75 -8.89 -11.29
N LYS A 34 -3.84 -8.62 -9.97
CA LYS A 34 -5.00 -8.00 -9.32
C LYS A 34 -4.97 -6.47 -9.37
N THR A 35 -3.95 -5.88 -10.03
CA THR A 35 -3.74 -4.43 -10.06
C THR A 35 -3.51 -3.93 -11.47
N GLU A 36 -4.07 -2.76 -11.77
CA GLU A 36 -3.86 -2.07 -13.04
C GLU A 36 -3.55 -0.60 -12.75
N ALA A 37 -2.33 -0.16 -13.08
CA ALA A 37 -1.94 1.24 -13.03
C ALA A 37 -2.65 2.00 -14.17
N VAL A 38 -3.43 3.01 -13.79
CA VAL A 38 -4.17 3.85 -14.75
C VAL A 38 -3.37 5.13 -15.03
N TYR A 39 -2.77 5.71 -13.99
CA TYR A 39 -2.05 6.97 -14.08
C TYR A 39 -1.03 7.09 -12.95
N VAL A 40 0.17 7.60 -13.27
CA VAL A 40 1.18 7.97 -12.28
C VAL A 40 1.72 9.34 -12.65
N HIS A 41 1.71 10.27 -11.71
CA HIS A 41 2.22 11.62 -11.86
C HIS A 41 3.18 11.98 -10.74
N ARG A 42 4.30 12.58 -11.12
CA ARG A 42 5.21 13.27 -10.19
C ARG A 42 5.23 14.73 -10.59
N ASP A 43 4.74 15.58 -9.68
CA ASP A 43 4.74 17.03 -9.88
C ASP A 43 6.18 17.58 -9.98
N ASP A 44 7.09 17.00 -9.21
CA ASP A 44 8.51 17.36 -9.16
C ASP A 44 9.38 16.10 -9.19
N PRO A 45 10.29 15.94 -10.17
CA PRO A 45 11.23 14.82 -10.22
C PRO A 45 12.14 14.67 -8.99
N THR A 46 12.34 15.75 -8.24
CA THR A 46 13.13 15.77 -7.00
C THR A 46 12.32 15.45 -5.75
N SER A 47 10.98 15.45 -5.85
CA SER A 47 10.10 15.13 -4.74
C SER A 47 9.98 13.62 -4.54
N ASN A 48 10.01 13.20 -3.28
CA ASN A 48 9.66 11.83 -2.87
C ASN A 48 8.14 11.60 -2.84
N SER A 49 7.35 12.59 -3.27
CA SER A 49 5.90 12.53 -3.36
C SER A 49 5.43 12.29 -4.80
N SER A 50 4.37 11.50 -4.97
CA SER A 50 3.69 11.31 -6.24
C SER A 50 2.19 11.11 -6.07
N ILE A 51 1.42 11.30 -7.14
CA ILE A 51 0.01 10.95 -7.19
C ILE A 51 -0.17 9.79 -8.17
N GLN A 52 -0.94 8.78 -7.79
CA GLN A 52 -1.31 7.70 -8.68
C GLN A 52 -2.80 7.44 -8.68
N ILE A 53 -3.30 6.90 -9.80
CA ILE A 53 -4.63 6.33 -9.94
C ILE A 53 -4.44 4.90 -10.42
N TRP A 54 -5.08 3.96 -9.73
CA TRP A 54 -5.02 2.55 -10.12
C TRP A 54 -6.31 1.82 -9.76
N ASN A 55 -6.58 0.78 -10.54
CA ASN A 55 -7.66 -0.16 -10.30
C ASN A 55 -7.10 -1.38 -9.56
N PHE A 56 -7.93 -1.99 -8.73
CA PHE A 56 -7.60 -3.23 -8.03
C PHE A 56 -8.81 -4.10 -7.79
N ILE A 57 -8.60 -5.40 -7.70
CA ILE A 57 -9.67 -6.37 -7.44
C ILE A 57 -9.63 -6.78 -5.97
N VAL A 58 -10.68 -6.42 -5.23
CA VAL A 58 -10.91 -6.85 -3.84
C VAL A 58 -12.23 -7.62 -3.76
N ASP A 59 -12.23 -8.80 -3.14
CA ASP A 59 -13.40 -9.70 -3.07
C ASP A 59 -14.08 -9.96 -4.42
N GLY A 60 -13.28 -10.06 -5.49
CA GLY A 60 -13.76 -10.27 -6.86
C GLY A 60 -14.40 -9.05 -7.53
N LYS A 61 -14.42 -7.89 -6.86
CA LYS A 61 -14.92 -6.63 -7.40
C LYS A 61 -13.78 -5.69 -7.74
N MET A 62 -13.85 -5.09 -8.93
CA MET A 62 -12.94 -4.01 -9.31
C MET A 62 -13.32 -2.71 -8.58
N GLU A 63 -12.34 -2.10 -7.94
CA GLU A 63 -12.40 -0.79 -7.30
C GLU A 63 -11.27 0.10 -7.82
N GLN A 64 -11.42 1.41 -7.70
CA GLN A 64 -10.42 2.40 -8.08
C GLN A 64 -10.05 3.28 -6.90
N ILE A 65 -8.79 3.70 -6.86
CA ILE A 65 -8.29 4.67 -5.90
C ILE A 65 -7.36 5.68 -6.59
N LYS A 66 -7.48 6.93 -6.19
CA LYS A 66 -6.49 7.99 -6.41
C LYS A 66 -5.84 8.30 -5.08
N GLU A 67 -4.52 8.21 -5.02
CA GLU A 67 -3.79 8.38 -3.77
C GLU A 67 -2.49 9.15 -3.97
N LYS A 68 -2.11 9.85 -2.90
CA LYS A 68 -0.80 10.45 -2.75
C LYS A 68 0.14 9.43 -2.11
N ILE A 69 1.30 9.22 -2.73
CA ILE A 69 2.38 8.40 -2.19
C ILE A 69 3.47 9.34 -1.68
N ASP A 70 3.95 9.12 -0.47
CA ASP A 70 5.16 9.77 0.07
C ASP A 70 6.17 8.69 0.47
N VAL A 71 7.41 8.80 -0.03
CA VAL A 71 8.50 7.84 0.22
C VAL A 71 9.52 8.43 1.21
N ASP A 72 9.73 7.75 2.32
CA ASP A 72 10.79 8.04 3.29
C ASP A 72 11.92 7.01 3.11
N GLU A 73 12.98 7.43 2.41
CA GLU A 73 14.13 6.57 2.13
C GLU A 73 14.99 6.27 3.36
N GLU A 74 15.05 7.23 4.31
CA GLU A 74 15.84 7.08 5.52
C GLU A 74 15.27 5.98 6.40
N ASN A 75 13.95 6.00 6.60
CA ASN A 75 13.25 5.04 7.45
C ASN A 75 12.72 3.80 6.71
N LYS A 76 12.91 3.72 5.38
CA LYS A 76 12.32 2.67 4.52
C LYS A 76 10.81 2.56 4.71
N SER A 77 10.15 3.72 4.73
CA SER A 77 8.71 3.85 4.91
C SER A 77 8.05 4.41 3.66
N VAL A 78 6.85 3.96 3.36
CA VAL A 78 6.02 4.48 2.26
C VAL A 78 4.61 4.70 2.78
N SER A 79 4.08 5.89 2.58
CA SER A 79 2.68 6.19 2.92
C SER A 79 1.83 6.40 1.68
N PHE A 80 0.59 5.93 1.75
CA PHE A 80 -0.42 5.95 0.70
C PHE A 80 -1.68 6.61 1.28
N LEU A 81 -1.93 7.86 0.92
CA LEU A 81 -3.07 8.63 1.37
C LEU A 81 -4.15 8.68 0.29
N ALA A 82 -5.33 8.12 0.57
CA ALA A 82 -6.46 8.18 -0.35
C ALA A 82 -6.93 9.63 -0.51
N LEU A 83 -7.04 10.08 -1.76
CA LEU A 83 -7.57 11.38 -2.16
C LEU A 83 -8.97 11.26 -2.74
N GLU A 84 -9.20 10.25 -3.59
CA GLU A 84 -10.47 9.90 -4.20
C GLU A 84 -10.56 8.38 -4.37
N GLY A 85 -11.76 7.82 -4.55
CA GLY A 85 -11.93 6.40 -4.89
C GLY A 85 -13.00 5.67 -4.08
N ASP A 86 -13.20 4.39 -4.38
CA ASP A 86 -14.24 3.54 -3.78
C ASP A 86 -14.10 3.40 -2.27
N VAL A 87 -12.86 3.36 -1.77
CA VAL A 87 -12.55 3.32 -0.33
C VAL A 87 -13.17 4.50 0.43
N LEU A 88 -13.12 5.71 -0.12
CA LEU A 88 -13.66 6.91 0.54
C LEU A 88 -15.20 6.98 0.53
N LYS A 89 -15.88 6.01 -0.10
CA LYS A 89 -17.33 5.82 0.05
C LYS A 89 -17.71 5.22 1.41
N GLN A 90 -16.74 4.69 2.15
CA GLN A 90 -16.92 4.11 3.48
C GLN A 90 -16.16 4.90 4.56
N TYR A 91 -15.03 5.52 4.21
CA TYR A 91 -14.16 6.22 5.16
C TYR A 91 -14.02 7.70 4.81
N LYS A 92 -14.05 8.57 5.82
CA LYS A 92 -13.78 10.01 5.67
C LYS A 92 -12.30 10.28 5.37
N SER A 93 -11.43 9.51 6.00
CA SER A 93 -9.99 9.53 5.78
C SER A 93 -9.49 8.08 5.76
N TYR A 94 -8.50 7.83 4.92
CA TYR A 94 -7.92 6.51 4.76
C TYR A 94 -6.47 6.63 4.30
N LYS A 95 -5.55 6.14 5.13
CA LYS A 95 -4.12 6.15 4.87
C LYS A 95 -3.54 4.80 5.22
N ILE A 96 -2.65 4.31 4.37
CA ILE A 96 -1.85 3.11 4.63
C ILE A 96 -0.39 3.54 4.74
N THR A 97 0.34 3.00 5.71
CA THR A 97 1.80 3.15 5.83
C THR A 97 2.44 1.76 5.77
N LEU A 98 3.46 1.59 4.94
CA LEU A 98 4.33 0.43 4.88
C LEU A 98 5.69 0.80 5.48
N ASP A 99 6.06 0.16 6.58
CA ASP A 99 7.42 0.20 7.11
C ASP A 99 8.14 -1.12 6.78
N VAL A 100 9.31 -1.04 6.15
CA VAL A 100 10.10 -2.23 5.80
C VAL A 100 11.23 -2.43 6.80
N VAL A 101 10.99 -3.30 7.78
CA VAL A 101 11.90 -3.51 8.92
C VAL A 101 12.84 -4.68 8.63
N PRO A 102 14.17 -4.51 8.65
CA PRO A 102 15.10 -5.63 8.49
C PRO A 102 15.01 -6.58 9.69
N LYS A 103 14.85 -7.89 9.41
CA LYS A 103 14.88 -8.95 10.43
C LYS A 103 16.26 -9.63 10.45
N ASP A 104 16.84 -9.86 9.27
CA ASP A 104 18.22 -10.30 9.09
C ASP A 104 18.78 -9.84 7.71
N HIS A 105 19.89 -10.42 7.26
CA HIS A 105 20.56 -10.10 6.00
C HIS A 105 19.84 -10.60 4.72
N LYS A 106 18.74 -11.36 4.85
CA LYS A 106 17.94 -11.96 3.77
C LYS A 106 16.43 -11.90 4.00
N VAL A 107 15.98 -11.41 5.16
CA VAL A 107 14.57 -11.37 5.55
C VAL A 107 14.22 -10.01 6.11
N CYS A 108 13.05 -9.49 5.73
CA CYS A 108 12.45 -8.30 6.31
C CYS A 108 11.00 -8.57 6.74
N ILE A 109 10.45 -7.63 7.51
CA ILE A 109 9.04 -7.55 7.84
C ILE A 109 8.46 -6.34 7.09
N ALA A 110 7.43 -6.58 6.29
CA ALA A 110 6.56 -5.53 5.77
C ALA A 110 5.46 -5.26 6.81
N LYS A 111 5.61 -4.17 7.56
CA LYS A 111 4.61 -3.72 8.54
C LYS A 111 3.68 -2.73 7.88
N TRP A 112 2.44 -3.15 7.65
CA TRP A 112 1.39 -2.33 7.09
C TRP A 112 0.49 -1.78 8.21
N THR A 113 0.24 -0.49 8.19
CA THR A 113 -0.59 0.23 9.17
C THR A 113 -1.67 1.02 8.45
N TRP A 114 -2.93 0.77 8.77
CA TRP A 114 -4.08 1.53 8.29
C TRP A 114 -4.49 2.54 9.35
N GLU A 115 -4.56 3.80 8.95
CA GLU A 115 -5.18 4.88 9.72
C GLU A 115 -6.45 5.28 8.97
N TYR A 116 -7.62 5.06 9.59
CA TYR A 116 -8.91 5.27 8.93
C TYR A 116 -9.94 5.88 9.86
N GLU A 117 -10.77 6.78 9.32
CA GLU A 117 -11.93 7.32 10.02
C GLU A 117 -13.20 6.89 9.28
N LYS A 118 -14.11 6.20 9.98
CA LYS A 118 -15.38 5.73 9.42
C LYS A 118 -16.32 6.89 9.12
N LEU A 119 -17.15 6.78 8.07
CA LEU A 119 -18.22 7.76 7.81
C LEU A 119 -19.28 7.78 8.91
N ASN A 120 -19.62 6.61 9.44
CA ASN A 120 -20.54 6.41 10.56
C ASN A 120 -20.23 5.07 11.25
N ASP A 121 -20.92 4.77 12.35
CA ASP A 121 -20.63 3.61 13.18
C ASP A 121 -21.01 2.26 12.51
N ASP A 122 -21.85 2.27 11.47
CA ASP A 122 -22.25 1.07 10.71
C ASP A 122 -21.20 0.63 9.68
N VAL A 123 -20.22 1.48 9.37
CA VAL A 123 -19.12 1.12 8.47
C VAL A 123 -18.21 0.08 9.14
N PRO A 124 -17.92 -1.06 8.51
CA PRO A 124 -17.02 -2.06 9.08
C PRO A 124 -15.56 -1.56 9.09
N PRO A 125 -14.66 -2.18 9.86
CA PRO A 125 -13.22 -2.02 9.66
C PRO A 125 -12.79 -2.42 8.22
N PRO A 126 -11.67 -1.91 7.69
CA PRO A 126 -11.22 -2.16 6.32
C PRO A 126 -10.59 -3.56 6.12
N THR A 127 -11.14 -4.60 6.75
CA THR A 127 -10.59 -5.96 6.75
C THR A 127 -10.45 -6.57 5.35
N ARG A 128 -11.38 -6.25 4.44
CA ARG A 128 -11.28 -6.68 3.03
C ARG A 128 -10.02 -6.13 2.34
N TYR A 129 -9.64 -4.90 2.66
CA TYR A 129 -8.44 -4.27 2.12
C TYR A 129 -7.18 -4.80 2.77
N THR A 130 -7.21 -5.22 4.05
CA THR A 130 -6.06 -5.89 4.66
C THR A 130 -5.76 -7.24 4.02
N ALA A 131 -6.79 -8.03 3.69
CA ALA A 131 -6.60 -9.30 2.98
C ALA A 131 -6.03 -9.08 1.57
N PHE A 132 -6.53 -8.06 0.86
CA PHE A 132 -5.97 -7.65 -0.42
C PHE A 132 -4.48 -7.26 -0.33
N VAL A 133 -4.09 -6.49 0.70
CA VAL A 133 -2.67 -6.08 0.88
C VAL A 133 -1.78 -7.26 1.27
N GLU A 134 -2.32 -8.24 2.00
CA GLU A 134 -1.61 -9.50 2.26
C GLU A 134 -1.28 -10.23 0.97
N ASP A 135 -2.30 -10.50 0.14
CA ASP A 135 -2.14 -11.13 -1.17
C ASP A 135 -1.18 -10.34 -2.06
N TYR A 136 -1.37 -9.02 -2.15
CA TYR A 136 -0.51 -8.14 -2.93
C TYR A 136 0.96 -8.24 -2.51
N THR A 137 1.23 -8.30 -1.21
CA THR A 137 2.59 -8.42 -0.68
C THR A 137 3.22 -9.77 -1.05
N ARG A 138 2.43 -10.85 -1.03
CA ARG A 138 2.88 -12.20 -1.40
C ARG A 138 3.13 -12.36 -2.91
N ASP A 139 2.26 -11.78 -3.73
CA ASP A 139 2.43 -11.75 -5.19
C ASP A 139 3.69 -10.95 -5.56
N LEU A 140 3.90 -9.81 -4.88
CA LEU A 140 5.09 -8.99 -5.06
C LEU A 140 6.37 -9.72 -4.64
N GLU A 141 6.35 -10.40 -3.49
CA GLU A 141 7.45 -11.25 -3.03
C GLU A 141 7.81 -12.31 -4.08
N THR A 142 6.80 -13.03 -4.57
CA THR A 142 6.96 -14.11 -5.57
C THR A 142 7.56 -13.58 -6.87
N ARG A 143 7.04 -12.46 -7.40
CA ARG A 143 7.56 -11.82 -8.61
C ARG A 143 9.01 -11.40 -8.42
N LEU A 144 9.33 -10.69 -7.35
CA LEU A 144 10.69 -10.20 -7.10
C LEU A 144 11.68 -11.36 -6.93
N LEU A 145 11.30 -12.46 -6.28
CA LEU A 145 12.16 -13.65 -6.17
C LEU A 145 12.43 -14.29 -7.54
N SER A 146 11.49 -14.21 -8.49
CA SER A 146 11.67 -14.72 -9.86
C SER A 146 12.57 -13.86 -10.76
N GLU A 147 12.79 -12.59 -10.40
CA GLU A 147 13.68 -11.66 -11.11
C GLU A 147 15.17 -11.80 -10.69
N SER A 148 15.47 -12.73 -9.77
CA SER A 148 16.83 -13.00 -9.27
C SER A 148 17.67 -13.78 -10.26
#